data_AF-A0A839J0Y2-F1
#
_entry.id   AF-A0A839J0Y2-F1
#
_cell.length_a   1.000
_cell.length_b   1.000
_cell.length_c   1.000
_cell.angle_alpha   90.00
_cell.angle_beta   90.00
_cell.angle_gamma   90.00
#
_symmetry.space_group_name_H-M   'P 1'
#
loop_
_entity.id
_entity.type
_entity.pdbx_description
1 polymer ?
#
loop_
_entity_poly.entity_id
_entity_poly.type
_entity_poly.pdbx_seq_one_letter_code
_entity_poly.pdbx_strand_id
1 'polypeptide(L)'
;MTTEQLTEWLAERGPLLVEEARFDDPVLRLGGRGWGLTINASWRVLAADRTFAFSGGMVEATELVDSLIGVSIVGCDRQGLGLRSDPTLILSDGRWVEVFSDDEGAVPWALGGSREGEQVGHEERK
;
A
#
# COMPACT_ATOMS: atom_id res chain seq x y z
N MET A 1 5.76 -1.93 -12.21
CA MET A 1 5.64 -0.46 -12.11
C MET A 1 6.78 0.02 -11.23
N THR A 2 7.47 1.12 -11.54
CA THR A 2 8.50 1.73 -10.68
C THR A 2 7.88 2.79 -9.76
N THR A 3 8.63 3.27 -8.77
CA THR A 3 8.18 4.36 -7.89
C THR A 3 7.89 5.64 -8.66
N GLU A 4 8.69 5.97 -9.67
CA GLU A 4 8.42 7.11 -10.57
C GLU A 4 7.08 6.96 -11.29
N GLN A 5 6.81 5.76 -11.83
CA GLN A 5 5.52 5.47 -12.49
C GLN A 5 4.35 5.51 -11.51
N LEU A 6 4.54 5.13 -10.25
CA LEU A 6 3.52 5.26 -9.20
C LEU A 6 3.23 6.73 -8.88
N THR A 7 4.27 7.55 -8.75
CA THR A 7 4.13 8.99 -8.53
C THR A 7 3.40 9.67 -9.67
N GLU A 8 3.74 9.36 -10.92
CA GLU A 8 3.04 9.88 -12.12
C GLU A 8 1.58 9.44 -12.14
N TRP A 9 1.31 8.15 -11.90
CA TRP A 9 -0.04 7.61 -11.86
C TRP A 9 -0.91 8.28 -10.78
N LEU A 10 -0.35 8.58 -9.60
CA LEU A 10 -1.03 9.33 -8.53
C LEU A 10 -1.28 10.79 -8.94
N ALA A 11 -0.34 11.42 -9.63
CA ALA A 11 -0.51 12.79 -10.11
C ALA A 11 -1.65 12.91 -11.14
N GLU A 12 -1.84 11.89 -11.99
CA GLU A 12 -2.91 11.85 -13.00
C GLU A 12 -4.29 11.57 -12.41
N ARG A 13 -4.39 10.68 -11.41
CA ARG A 13 -5.68 10.24 -10.83
C ARG A 13 -6.11 11.04 -9.61
N GLY A 14 -5.18 11.77 -8.99
CA GLY A 14 -5.42 12.44 -7.72
C GLY A 14 -5.37 11.49 -6.51
N PRO A 15 -5.73 12.00 -5.32
CA PRO A 15 -5.66 11.23 -4.08
C PRO A 15 -6.47 9.94 -4.12
N LEU A 16 -5.87 8.85 -3.62
CA LEU A 16 -6.53 7.55 -3.50
C LEU A 16 -7.05 7.32 -2.09
N LEU A 17 -8.36 7.37 -1.90
CA LEU A 17 -8.97 6.99 -0.62
C LEU A 17 -8.76 5.49 -0.36
N VAL A 18 -8.21 5.17 0.80
CA VAL A 18 -8.12 3.80 1.32
C VAL A 18 -9.47 3.46 1.97
N GLU A 19 -10.24 2.61 1.30
CA GLU A 19 -11.51 2.07 1.79
C GLU A 19 -11.29 0.72 2.48
N GLU A 20 -10.23 0.00 2.10
CA GLU A 20 -9.86 -1.30 2.65
C GLU A 20 -8.36 -1.33 2.97
N ALA A 21 -8.03 -1.82 4.16
CA ALA A 21 -6.66 -2.12 4.56
C ALA A 21 -6.65 -3.51 5.22
N ARG A 22 -5.70 -4.36 4.85
CA ARG A 22 -5.58 -5.70 5.41
C ARG A 22 -4.12 -6.14 5.44
N PHE A 23 -3.73 -6.79 6.52
CA PHE A 23 -2.43 -7.41 6.66
C PHE A 23 -2.58 -8.89 6.93
N ASP A 24 -2.03 -9.71 6.05
CA ASP A 24 -1.86 -11.16 6.23
C ASP A 24 -0.38 -11.45 6.04
N ASP A 25 0.37 -11.58 7.14
CA ASP A 25 1.84 -11.68 7.14
C ASP A 25 2.39 -12.60 6.02
N PRO A 26 3.30 -12.11 5.15
CA PRO A 26 3.97 -10.79 5.17
C PRO A 26 3.32 -9.71 4.29
N VAL A 27 2.08 -9.92 3.84
CA VAL A 27 1.44 -9.14 2.78
C VAL A 27 0.54 -8.04 3.32
N LEU A 28 0.85 -6.78 3.00
CA LEU A 28 -0.05 -5.64 3.21
C LEU A 28 -0.85 -5.36 1.93
N ARG A 29 -2.16 -5.24 2.06
CA ARG A 29 -3.07 -4.84 0.99
C ARG A 29 -3.80 -3.56 1.37
N LEU A 30 -3.76 -2.58 0.48
CA LEU A 30 -4.54 -1.36 0.55
C LEU A 30 -5.43 -1.28 -0.68
N GLY A 31 -6.66 -0.81 -0.55
CA GLY A 31 -7.58 -0.74 -1.69
C GLY A 31 -8.66 0.30 -1.53
N GLY A 32 -9.28 0.61 -2.65
CA GLY A 32 -10.46 1.45 -2.74
C GLY A 32 -11.02 1.44 -4.16
N ARG A 33 -12.01 2.28 -4.43
CA ARG A 33 -12.69 2.31 -5.72
C ARG A 33 -11.73 2.41 -6.92
N GLY A 34 -11.68 1.33 -7.70
CA GLY A 34 -10.92 1.26 -8.96
C GLY A 34 -9.40 1.15 -8.79
N TRP A 35 -8.90 0.83 -7.59
CA TRP A 35 -7.48 0.63 -7.33
C TRP A 35 -7.24 -0.37 -6.18
N GLY A 36 -6.09 -1.04 -6.22
CA GLY A 36 -5.60 -1.90 -5.16
C GLY A 36 -4.09 -1.98 -5.20
N LEU A 37 -3.45 -1.83 -4.06
CA LEU A 37 -2.01 -1.93 -3.86
C LEU A 37 -1.73 -3.14 -2.97
N THR A 38 -0.92 -4.06 -3.46
CA THR A 38 -0.37 -5.17 -2.67
C THR A 38 1.11 -4.91 -2.44
N ILE A 39 1.57 -5.07 -1.20
CA ILE A 39 2.97 -4.96 -0.78
C ILE A 39 3.38 -6.32 -0.20
N ASN A 40 4.31 -6.99 -0.86
CA ASN A 40 4.86 -8.31 -0.52
C ASN A 40 6.28 -8.19 0.05
N ALA A 41 6.56 -7.10 0.74
CA ALA A 41 7.89 -6.74 1.24
C ALA A 41 7.76 -6.14 2.64
N SER A 42 8.89 -6.04 3.34
CA SER A 42 8.94 -5.38 4.64
C SER A 42 8.40 -3.94 4.52
N TRP A 43 7.61 -3.48 5.48
CA TRP A 43 7.03 -2.15 5.48
C TRP A 43 6.92 -1.57 6.89
N ARG A 44 6.90 -0.24 6.98
CA ARG A 44 6.59 0.48 8.23
C ARG A 44 5.77 1.73 7.97
N VAL A 45 5.05 2.16 9.00
CA VAL A 45 4.32 3.42 9.04
C VAL A 45 5.03 4.39 9.98
N LEU A 46 5.22 5.61 9.51
CA LEU A 46 5.70 6.73 10.31
C LEU A 46 4.55 7.69 10.61
N ALA A 47 4.58 8.29 11.79
CA ALA A 47 3.71 9.39 12.17
C ALA A 47 4.05 10.68 11.38
N ALA A 48 3.20 11.71 11.50
CA ALA A 48 3.38 12.98 10.80
C ALA A 48 4.70 13.69 11.14
N ASP A 49 5.23 13.48 12.35
CA ASP A 49 6.53 14.00 12.82
C ASP A 49 7.71 13.09 12.44
N ARG A 50 7.48 12.07 11.60
CA ARG A 50 8.44 11.05 11.16
C ARG A 50 8.91 10.08 12.24
N THR A 51 8.30 10.08 13.41
CA THR A 51 8.54 9.02 14.41
C THR A 51 7.92 7.71 13.94
N PHE A 52 8.49 6.60 14.41
CA PHE A 52 7.97 5.27 14.10
C PHE A 52 6.58 5.08 14.75
N ALA A 53 5.60 4.66 13.95
CA ALA A 53 4.26 4.32 14.43
C ALA A 53 4.11 2.80 14.59
N PHE A 54 4.22 2.04 13.50
CA PHE A 54 4.14 0.58 13.51
C PHE A 54 4.76 -0.06 12.26
N SER A 55 4.92 -1.38 12.23
CA SER A 55 5.42 -2.13 11.06
C SER A 55 4.79 -3.51 10.96
N GLY A 56 4.94 -4.16 9.80
CA GLY A 56 4.48 -5.53 9.59
C GLY A 56 5.12 -6.57 10.52
N GLY A 57 6.26 -6.25 11.14
CA GLY A 57 6.92 -7.12 12.12
C GLY A 57 6.33 -7.07 13.54
N MET A 58 5.29 -6.28 13.77
CA MET A 58 4.62 -6.17 15.07
C MET A 58 3.47 -7.16 15.19
N VAL A 59 3.22 -7.68 16.39
CA VAL A 59 2.11 -8.63 16.64
C VAL A 59 0.76 -7.97 16.38
N GLU A 60 0.66 -6.69 16.70
CA GLU A 60 -0.54 -5.86 16.57
C GLU A 60 -0.74 -5.31 15.14
N ALA A 61 0.16 -5.62 14.20
CA ALA A 61 0.14 -5.04 12.85
C ALA A 61 -1.20 -5.26 12.13
N THR A 62 -1.82 -6.43 12.29
CA THR A 62 -3.12 -6.76 11.69
C THR A 62 -4.24 -5.83 12.12
N GLU A 63 -4.22 -5.35 13.37
CA GLU A 63 -5.23 -4.41 13.89
C GLU A 63 -4.84 -2.97 13.57
N LEU A 64 -3.54 -2.64 13.60
CA LEU A 64 -3.06 -1.28 13.38
C LEU A 64 -3.24 -0.81 11.93
N VAL A 65 -3.25 -1.72 10.95
CA VAL A 65 -3.50 -1.35 9.54
C VAL A 65 -4.91 -0.82 9.29
N ASP A 66 -5.90 -1.16 10.13
CA ASP A 66 -7.24 -0.59 10.03
C ASP A 66 -7.23 0.93 10.22
N SER A 67 -6.24 1.47 10.94
CA SER A 67 -6.04 2.92 11.07
C SER A 67 -5.70 3.61 9.76
N LEU A 68 -5.36 2.87 8.69
CA LEU A 68 -5.12 3.38 7.35
C LEU A 68 -6.43 3.54 6.55
N ILE A 69 -7.56 3.03 7.04
CA ILE A 69 -8.86 3.20 6.40
C ILE A 69 -9.35 4.64 6.61
N GLY A 70 -9.90 5.24 5.55
CA GLY A 70 -10.42 6.61 5.56
C GLY A 70 -9.37 7.69 5.31
N VAL A 71 -8.08 7.33 5.20
CA VAL A 71 -7.03 8.26 4.76
C VAL A 71 -6.73 8.07 3.28
N SER A 72 -6.27 9.13 2.63
CA SER A 72 -5.92 9.07 1.21
C SER A 72 -4.41 8.98 1.01
N ILE A 73 -3.97 8.19 0.03
CA ILE A 73 -2.60 8.30 -0.51
C ILE A 73 -2.59 9.52 -1.42
N VAL A 74 -1.83 10.56 -1.04
CA VAL A 74 -1.78 11.85 -1.73
C VAL A 74 -0.49 12.06 -2.52
N GLY A 75 0.48 11.18 -2.35
CA GLY A 75 1.74 11.27 -3.06
C GLY A 75 2.60 10.02 -2.85
N CYS A 76 3.67 9.95 -3.64
CA CYS A 76 4.68 8.94 -3.49
C CYS A 76 6.05 9.57 -3.72
N ASP A 77 7.01 9.23 -2.87
CA ASP A 77 8.40 9.65 -2.95
C ASP A 77 9.32 8.41 -2.97
N ARG A 78 10.59 8.61 -3.30
CA ARG A 78 11.62 7.58 -3.20
C ARG A 78 12.11 7.46 -1.77
N GLN A 79 12.26 6.23 -1.29
CA GLN A 79 12.89 5.96 -0.02
C GLN A 79 14.42 6.23 -0.08
N GLY A 80 14.84 7.45 0.26
CA GLY A 80 16.23 7.81 0.57
C GLY A 80 17.31 7.43 -0.47
N LEU A 81 18.59 7.56 -0.08
CA LEU A 81 19.78 7.29 -0.92
C LEU A 81 20.06 5.79 -1.14
N GLY A 82 19.08 4.92 -0.91
CA GLY A 82 19.22 3.48 -1.12
C GLY A 82 19.46 3.15 -2.60
N LEU A 83 20.12 2.02 -2.86
CA LEU A 83 20.34 1.50 -4.22
C LEU A 83 19.04 1.19 -4.98
N ARG A 84 17.89 1.14 -4.29
CA ARG A 84 16.58 0.73 -4.82
C ARG A 84 15.57 1.85 -4.66
N SER A 85 14.84 2.15 -5.74
CA SER A 85 13.74 3.12 -5.73
C SER A 85 12.51 2.54 -5.02
N ASP A 86 12.59 2.19 -3.74
CA ASP A 86 11.41 1.73 -3.01
C ASP A 86 10.42 2.89 -2.79
N PRO A 87 9.11 2.65 -2.89
CA PRO A 87 8.13 3.70 -2.74
C PRO A 87 7.93 4.04 -1.27
N THR A 88 7.80 5.33 -1.02
CA THR A 88 7.29 5.88 0.21
C THR A 88 5.97 6.56 -0.09
N LEU A 89 4.86 6.00 0.41
CA LEU A 89 3.52 6.56 0.22
C LEU A 89 3.29 7.66 1.25
N ILE A 90 2.78 8.80 0.79
CA ILE A 90 2.45 9.95 1.63
C ILE A 90 0.94 9.96 1.84
N LEU A 91 0.50 9.97 3.11
CA LEU A 91 -0.92 9.93 3.48
C LEU A 91 -1.45 11.35 3.78
N SER A 92 -2.75 11.54 3.58
CA SER A 92 -3.43 12.84 3.75
C SER A 92 -3.42 13.38 5.18
N ASP A 93 -3.21 12.51 6.18
CA ASP A 93 -3.07 12.88 7.58
C ASP A 93 -1.61 13.14 8.00
N GLY A 94 -0.70 13.16 7.03
CA GLY A 94 0.71 13.41 7.24
C GLY A 94 1.53 12.15 7.54
N ARG A 95 0.93 10.98 7.75
CA ARG A 95 1.66 9.71 7.93
C ARG A 95 2.32 9.24 6.64
N TRP A 96 3.31 8.36 6.78
CA TRP A 96 4.12 7.82 5.68
C TRP A 96 4.15 6.31 5.74
N VAL A 97 4.00 5.62 4.60
CA VAL A 97 4.18 4.18 4.49
C VAL A 97 5.44 3.92 3.68
N GLU A 98 6.47 3.38 4.32
CA GLU A 98 7.74 3.04 3.70
C GLU A 98 7.79 1.54 3.41
N VAL A 99 8.14 1.18 2.17
CA VAL A 99 8.34 -0.19 1.71
C VAL A 99 9.84 -0.47 1.58
N PHE A 100 10.29 -1.69 1.89
CA PHE A 100 11.69 -2.09 1.85
C PHE A 100 11.81 -3.39 1.04
N SER A 101 12.31 -3.31 -0.18
CA SER A 101 12.49 -4.49 -1.03
C SER A 101 13.80 -5.22 -0.72
N ASP A 102 13.69 -6.46 -0.24
CA ASP A 102 14.84 -7.26 0.21
C ASP A 102 15.54 -8.04 -0.92
N ASP A 103 14.89 -8.28 -2.08
CA ASP A 103 15.42 -9.12 -3.18
C ASP A 103 15.27 -8.45 -4.57
N GLU A 104 16.26 -8.63 -5.46
CA GLU A 104 16.32 -8.10 -6.83
C GLU A 104 15.39 -8.82 -7.82
N GLY A 105 14.89 -10.01 -7.46
CA GLY A 105 14.01 -10.82 -8.32
C GLY A 105 12.52 -10.84 -7.94
N ALA A 106 12.15 -10.39 -6.74
CA ALA A 106 10.76 -10.35 -6.29
C ALA A 106 10.07 -9.05 -6.71
N VAL A 107 8.76 -9.10 -6.95
CA VAL A 107 7.94 -7.89 -7.16
C VAL A 107 7.47 -7.41 -5.78
N PRO A 108 8.15 -6.42 -5.16
CA PRO A 108 7.90 -6.04 -3.76
C PRO A 108 6.51 -5.43 -3.57
N TRP A 109 5.91 -4.91 -4.64
CA TRP A 109 4.58 -4.34 -4.62
C TRP A 109 3.96 -4.31 -6.02
N ALA A 110 2.63 -4.31 -6.09
CA ALA A 110 1.87 -4.24 -7.33
C ALA A 110 0.63 -3.36 -7.15
N LEU A 111 0.43 -2.42 -8.08
CA LEU A 111 -0.80 -1.66 -8.20
C LEU A 111 -1.65 -2.25 -9.34
N GLY A 112 -2.90 -2.55 -9.04
CA GLY A 112 -3.91 -2.97 -10.00
C GLY A 112 -5.21 -2.18 -9.82
N GLY A 113 -6.13 -2.33 -10.77
CA GLY A 113 -7.51 -1.90 -10.58
C GLY A 113 -8.40 -3.12 -10.46
N SER A 114 -9.15 -3.25 -9.36
CA SER A 114 -10.29 -4.16 -9.35
C SER A 114 -11.31 -3.62 -10.35
N ARG A 115 -11.55 -4.34 -11.45
CA ARG A 115 -12.79 -4.14 -12.21
C ARG A 115 -13.92 -4.51 -11.26
N GLU A 116 -14.85 -3.58 -11.02
CA GLU A 116 -16.15 -3.96 -10.49
C GLU A 116 -16.71 -5.06 -11.44
N GLY A 117 -16.85 -6.29 -10.94
CA GLY A 117 -17.43 -7.37 -11.74
C GLY A 117 -16.94 -8.81 -11.56
N GLU A 118 -16.11 -9.17 -10.57
CA GLU A 118 -15.94 -10.61 -10.26
C GLU A 118 -17.04 -11.09 -9.30
N GLN A 119 -18.28 -11.08 -9.82
CA GLN A 119 -19.35 -11.93 -9.27
C GLN A 119 -18.92 -13.38 -9.54
N VAL A 120 -18.34 -14.04 -8.53
CA VAL A 120 -18.28 -15.50 -8.53
C VAL A 120 -19.71 -15.98 -8.41
N GLY A 121 -20.30 -16.31 -9.55
CA GLY A 121 -21.62 -16.92 -9.65
C GLY A 121 -21.66 -18.17 -8.77
N HIS A 122 -22.55 -18.11 -7.79
CA HIS A 122 -23.08 -19.26 -7.09
C HIS A 122 -23.68 -20.20 -8.15
N GLU A 123 -22.98 -21.26 -8.53
CA GLU A 123 -23.59 -22.38 -9.24
C GLU A 123 -23.67 -23.57 -8.29
N GLU A 124 -24.67 -23.52 -7.40
CA GLU A 124 -25.30 -24.74 -6.89
C GLU A 124 -25.98 -25.43 -8.07
N ARG A 125 -25.44 -26.57 -8.50
CA ARG A 125 -26.18 -27.56 -9.29
C ARG A 125 -26.23 -28.87 -8.52
N LYS A 126 -27.44 -29.10 -8.02
CA LYS A 126 -28.15 -30.37 -7.74
C LYS A 126 -27.38 -31.67 -7.87
#